data_AF-A0A645HJK8-F1
#
_entry.id   AF-A0A645HJK8-F1
#
_cell.length_a   1.000
_cell.length_b   1.000
_cell.length_c   1.000
_cell.angle_alpha   90.00
_cell.angle_beta   90.00
_cell.angle_gamma   90.00
#
_symmetry.space_group_name_H-M   'P 1'
#
loop_
_entity.id
_entity.type
_entity.pdbx_description
1 polymer ?
#
loop_
_entity_poly.entity_id
_entity_poly.type
_entity_poly.pdbx_seq_one_letter_code
_entity_poly.pdbx_strand_id
1 'polypeptide(L)'
;MLHLCGDLHQPLHASTLLTLDQPKNNGAGGVFQVLDLEGNQTSIHTFWDALPGRDMSYASVTRLANELTAAPELQPASMREYRKHKGVKEWVKESYETAANFGYAEDRVQLVHMADLKSGKVSSNAVPKISDEYAREAHELAKVRWVLAGQRLADQLKKVW
;
A
#
# COMPACT_ATOMS: atom_id res chain seq x y z
N MET A 1 5.25 -6.81 -17.00
CA MET A 1 3.80 -7.08 -16.83
C MET A 1 3.53 -7.71 -15.46
N LEU A 2 4.11 -8.88 -15.14
CA LEU A 2 3.95 -9.55 -13.82
C LEU A 2 4.19 -8.61 -12.61
N HIS A 3 5.41 -8.06 -12.49
CA HIS A 3 5.79 -7.18 -11.36
C HIS A 3 4.95 -5.89 -11.31
N LEU A 4 4.88 -5.16 -12.43
CA LEU A 4 4.14 -3.91 -12.53
C LEU A 4 2.64 -4.04 -12.21
N CYS A 5 2.04 -5.21 -12.45
CA CYS A 5 0.65 -5.44 -12.05
C CYS A 5 0.50 -5.50 -10.52
N GLY A 6 1.50 -6.06 -9.82
CA GLY A 6 1.57 -6.01 -8.36
C GLY A 6 1.73 -4.58 -7.86
N ASP A 7 2.76 -3.87 -8.33
CA ASP A 7 3.06 -2.50 -7.93
C ASP A 7 1.88 -1.56 -8.13
N LEU A 8 1.20 -1.67 -9.28
CA LEU A 8 0.01 -0.87 -9.59
C LEU A 8 -1.08 -0.95 -8.52
N HIS A 9 -1.17 -2.08 -7.82
CA HIS A 9 -2.18 -2.30 -6.78
C HIS A 9 -1.72 -1.86 -5.39
N GLN A 10 -0.43 -1.57 -5.19
CA GLN A 10 0.07 -0.92 -3.98
C GLN A 10 -0.34 0.57 -4.03
N PRO A 11 -1.20 1.06 -3.11
CA PRO A 11 -1.79 2.40 -3.19
C PRO A 11 -0.80 3.55 -3.42
N LEU A 12 0.34 3.51 -2.73
CA LEU A 12 1.35 4.57 -2.77
C LEU A 12 2.12 4.58 -4.09
N HIS A 13 2.21 3.48 -4.84
CA HIS A 13 2.85 3.47 -6.17
C HIS A 13 2.07 4.26 -7.23
N ALA A 14 0.80 4.60 -6.96
CA ALA A 14 -0.06 5.37 -7.85
C ALA A 14 -0.28 6.83 -7.39
N SER A 15 0.44 7.30 -6.37
CA SER A 15 0.18 8.61 -5.76
C SER A 15 1.43 9.27 -5.18
N THR A 16 1.33 10.57 -4.91
CA THR A 16 2.34 11.30 -4.14
C THR A 16 1.62 12.35 -3.30
N LEU A 17 1.98 12.45 -2.02
CA LEU A 17 1.48 13.49 -1.13
C LEU A 17 2.28 14.77 -1.40
N LEU A 18 1.59 15.86 -1.75
CA LEU A 18 2.17 17.19 -1.92
C LEU A 18 1.70 18.09 -0.79
N THR A 19 2.61 18.91 -0.25
CA THR A 19 2.27 19.94 0.74
C THR A 19 2.65 21.31 0.21
N LEU A 20 2.09 22.39 0.77
CA LEU A 20 2.43 23.76 0.35
C LEU A 20 3.93 24.05 0.51
N ASP A 21 4.54 23.54 1.57
CA ASP A 21 5.96 23.70 1.85
C ASP A 21 6.84 22.81 0.95
N GLN A 22 6.26 21.76 0.36
CA GLN A 22 6.97 20.75 -0.45
C GLN A 22 6.17 20.38 -1.71
N PRO A 23 6.15 21.27 -2.71
CA PRO A 23 5.33 21.11 -3.91
C PRO A 23 5.94 20.16 -4.97
N LYS A 24 7.02 19.44 -4.64
CA LYS A 24 7.71 18.52 -5.56
C LYS A 24 7.45 17.06 -5.19
N ASN A 25 7.69 16.16 -6.13
CA ASN A 25 7.48 14.72 -5.96
C ASN A 25 8.18 14.19 -4.70
N ASN A 26 7.38 13.68 -3.77
CA ASN A 26 7.80 13.14 -2.48
C ASN A 26 8.03 11.61 -2.52
N GLY A 27 8.49 11.11 -3.68
CA GLY A 27 8.95 9.73 -3.87
C GLY A 27 7.92 8.69 -3.44
N ALA A 28 6.64 8.88 -3.79
CA ALA A 28 5.55 7.96 -3.44
C ALA A 28 5.44 7.64 -1.94
N GLY A 29 5.86 8.56 -1.05
CA GLY A 29 5.84 8.31 0.39
C GLY A 29 7.20 7.98 1.00
N GLY A 30 8.24 7.75 0.20
CA GLY A 30 9.57 7.35 0.70
C GLY A 30 10.24 8.41 1.58
N VAL A 31 9.85 9.67 1.45
CA VAL A 31 10.38 10.79 2.25
C VAL A 31 9.59 11.07 3.52
N PHE A 32 8.44 10.41 3.73
CA PHE A 32 7.63 10.55 4.93
C PHE A 32 7.92 9.43 5.90
N GLN A 33 8.31 9.78 7.12
CA GLN A 33 8.85 8.90 8.15
C GLN A 33 7.82 8.64 9.25
N VAL A 34 7.84 7.41 9.74
CA VAL A 34 7.02 6.87 10.82
C VAL A 34 7.85 5.86 11.63
N LEU A 35 7.39 5.48 12.82
CA LEU A 35 7.84 4.28 13.50
C LEU A 35 6.87 3.13 13.21
N ASP A 36 7.39 1.95 12.87
CA ASP A 36 6.57 0.75 12.72
C ASP A 36 6.05 0.24 14.08
N LEU A 37 5.31 -0.87 14.07
CA LEU A 37 4.74 -1.46 15.30
C LEU A 37 5.82 -1.90 16.31
N GLU A 38 7.02 -2.24 15.82
CA GLU A 38 8.19 -2.61 16.63
C GLU A 38 8.97 -1.38 17.13
N GLY A 39 8.62 -0.17 16.67
CA GLY A 39 9.28 1.07 17.04
C GLY A 39 10.49 1.41 16.15
N ASN A 40 10.71 0.67 15.06
CA ASN A 40 11.78 0.97 14.12
C ASN A 40 11.37 2.12 13.20
N GLN A 41 12.28 3.06 12.97
CA GLN A 41 12.05 4.12 11.98
C GLN A 41 12.02 3.55 10.56
N THR A 42 10.97 3.91 9.81
CA THR A 42 10.78 3.52 8.41
C THR A 42 10.06 4.62 7.64
N SER A 43 9.97 4.48 6.31
CA SER A 43 9.09 5.34 5.52
C SER A 43 7.68 4.74 5.47
N ILE A 44 6.67 5.60 5.27
CA ILE A 44 5.29 5.11 5.07
C ILE A 44 5.22 4.22 3.81
N HIS A 45 5.99 4.51 2.77
CA HIS A 45 6.07 3.66 1.58
C HIS A 45 6.58 2.25 1.91
N THR A 46 7.71 2.17 2.62
CA THR A 46 8.31 0.90 3.06
C THR A 46 7.38 0.13 3.99
N PHE A 47 6.63 0.82 4.85
CA PHE A 47 5.60 0.19 5.67
C PHE A 47 4.55 -0.52 4.81
N TRP A 48 4.00 0.16 3.80
CA TRP A 48 3.01 -0.41 2.88
C TRP A 48 3.56 -1.58 2.05
N ASP A 49 4.79 -1.47 1.56
CA ASP A 49 5.46 -2.56 0.82
C ASP A 49 5.69 -3.80 1.68
N ALA A 50 5.88 -3.63 3.00
CA ALA A 50 6.15 -4.72 3.94
C ALA A 50 4.89 -5.42 4.47
N LEU A 51 3.68 -4.94 4.15
CA LEU A 51 2.42 -5.51 4.63
C LEU A 51 2.21 -7.00 4.33
N PRO A 52 2.66 -7.58 3.18
CA PRO A 52 2.60 -9.02 2.96
C PRO A 52 3.42 -9.86 3.95
N GLY A 53 4.29 -9.21 4.73
CA GLY A 53 5.28 -9.84 5.59
C GLY A 53 6.68 -9.79 4.97
N ARG A 54 7.67 -10.09 5.81
CA ARG A 54 9.10 -10.08 5.43
C ARG A 54 9.62 -11.46 4.98
N ASP A 55 8.87 -12.54 5.26
CA ASP A 55 9.20 -13.89 4.81
C ASP A 55 8.70 -14.12 3.38
N MET A 56 9.65 -14.00 2.44
CA MET A 56 9.40 -14.17 1.00
C MET A 56 9.65 -15.60 0.51
N SER A 57 9.75 -16.58 1.40
CA SER A 57 9.88 -17.98 0.99
C SER A 57 8.65 -18.42 0.18
N TYR A 58 8.86 -19.30 -0.80
CA TYR A 58 7.77 -19.83 -1.63
C TYR A 58 6.65 -20.44 -0.77
N ALA A 59 7.01 -21.12 0.32
CA ALA A 59 6.06 -21.70 1.27
C ALA A 59 5.18 -20.63 1.94
N SER A 60 5.76 -19.53 2.40
CA SER A 60 5.02 -18.45 3.04
C SER A 60 4.15 -17.67 2.07
N VAL A 61 4.65 -17.38 0.86
CA VAL A 61 3.86 -16.72 -0.18
C VAL A 61 2.70 -17.62 -0.64
N THR A 62 2.93 -18.92 -0.82
CA THR A 62 1.87 -19.87 -1.21
C THR A 62 0.82 -20.02 -0.11
N ARG A 63 1.24 -20.07 1.16
CA ARG A 63 0.31 -20.11 2.29
C ARG A 63 -0.59 -18.87 2.30
N LEU A 64 -0.01 -17.68 2.21
CA LEU A 64 -0.76 -16.43 2.14
C LEU A 64 -1.74 -16.41 0.95
N ALA A 65 -1.28 -16.82 -0.24
CA ALA A 65 -2.15 -16.89 -1.41
C ALA A 65 -3.33 -17.86 -1.21
N ASN A 66 -3.10 -19.02 -0.60
CA ASN A 66 -4.15 -19.99 -0.28
C ASN A 66 -5.15 -19.44 0.74
N GLU A 67 -4.67 -18.75 1.78
CA GLU A 67 -5.53 -18.10 2.78
C GLU A 67 -6.43 -17.04 2.14
N LEU A 68 -5.86 -16.16 1.31
CA LEU A 68 -6.59 -15.10 0.63
C LEU A 68 -7.61 -15.65 -0.39
N THR A 69 -7.27 -16.73 -1.08
CA THR A 69 -8.17 -17.37 -2.05
C THR A 69 -9.19 -18.30 -1.43
N ALA A 70 -9.06 -18.65 -0.14
CA ALA A 70 -10.10 -19.36 0.61
C ALA A 70 -11.13 -18.41 1.24
N ALA A 71 -10.78 -17.14 1.45
CA ALA A 71 -11.64 -16.12 2.04
C ALA A 71 -12.86 -15.80 1.14
N PRO A 72 -14.12 -16.05 1.58
CA PRO A 72 -15.32 -15.83 0.76
C PRO A 72 -15.53 -14.38 0.31
N GLU A 73 -15.15 -13.41 1.15
CA GLU A 73 -15.27 -11.97 0.89
C GLU A 73 -14.27 -11.48 -0.16
N LEU A 74 -13.14 -12.17 -0.31
CA LEU A 74 -12.12 -11.88 -1.31
C LEU A 74 -12.33 -12.65 -2.62
N GLN A 75 -13.42 -13.41 -2.76
CA GLN A 75 -13.72 -14.07 -4.02
C GLN A 75 -14.06 -13.04 -5.11
N PRO A 76 -13.64 -13.27 -6.38
CA PRO A 76 -13.96 -12.39 -7.50
C PRO A 76 -15.45 -12.04 -7.65
N ALA A 77 -16.32 -13.01 -7.34
CA ALA A 77 -17.77 -12.84 -7.35
C ALA A 77 -18.28 -11.88 -6.25
N SER A 78 -17.56 -11.77 -5.13
CA SER A 78 -17.86 -10.90 -3.98
C SER A 78 -17.29 -9.49 -4.18
N MET A 79 -16.14 -9.35 -4.84
CA MET A 79 -15.44 -8.06 -5.00
C MET A 79 -16.01 -7.16 -6.10
N ARG A 80 -16.61 -6.03 -5.72
CA ARG A 80 -17.22 -5.07 -6.67
C ARG A 80 -16.20 -4.50 -7.65
N GLU A 81 -15.03 -4.15 -7.15
CA GLU A 81 -13.88 -3.60 -7.87
C GLU A 81 -13.44 -4.57 -8.97
N TYR A 82 -13.37 -5.87 -8.64
CA TYR A 82 -13.05 -6.89 -9.62
C TYR A 82 -14.11 -6.95 -10.74
N ARG A 83 -15.40 -6.91 -10.38
CA ARG A 83 -16.50 -7.02 -11.35
C ARG A 83 -16.64 -5.79 -12.25
N LYS A 84 -16.41 -4.58 -11.72
CA LYS A 84 -16.67 -3.32 -12.43
C LYS A 84 -15.45 -2.72 -13.11
N HIS A 85 -14.26 -2.84 -12.52
CA HIS A 85 -13.07 -2.13 -12.98
C HIS A 85 -12.15 -3.08 -13.76
N LYS A 86 -12.25 -3.02 -15.09
CA LYS A 86 -11.60 -3.97 -16.01
C LYS A 86 -10.37 -3.42 -16.72
N GLY A 87 -10.08 -2.12 -16.59
CA GLY A 87 -8.97 -1.45 -17.25
C GLY A 87 -7.96 -0.88 -16.26
N VAL A 88 -6.74 -0.66 -16.76
CA VAL A 88 -5.62 -0.10 -15.98
C VAL A 88 -5.97 1.28 -15.40
N LYS A 89 -6.73 2.11 -16.14
CA LYS A 89 -7.12 3.45 -15.68
C LYS A 89 -7.93 3.38 -14.39
N GLU A 90 -8.87 2.45 -14.30
CA GLU A 90 -9.66 2.25 -13.09
C GLU A 90 -8.80 1.68 -11.95
N TRP A 91 -7.86 0.79 -12.25
CA TRP A 91 -6.97 0.20 -11.23
C TRP A 91 -6.04 1.25 -10.60
N VAL A 92 -5.49 2.15 -11.42
CA VAL A 92 -4.74 3.33 -10.95
C VAL A 92 -5.61 4.18 -10.04
N LYS A 93 -6.85 4.48 -10.47
CA LYS A 93 -7.79 5.30 -9.70
C LYS A 93 -8.09 4.69 -8.33
N GLU A 94 -8.31 3.37 -8.25
CA GLU A 94 -8.51 2.68 -6.97
C GLU A 94 -7.29 2.81 -6.03
N SER A 95 -6.07 2.65 -6.55
CA SER A 95 -4.85 2.82 -5.76
C SER A 95 -4.69 4.25 -5.27
N TYR A 96 -4.91 5.23 -6.16
CA TYR A 96 -4.90 6.64 -5.80
C TYR A 96 -5.93 6.97 -4.71
N GLU A 97 -7.18 6.52 -4.87
CA GLU A 97 -8.25 6.76 -3.87
C GLU A 97 -7.92 6.11 -2.53
N THR A 98 -7.31 4.92 -2.54
CA THR A 98 -6.88 4.25 -1.31
C THR A 98 -5.75 5.02 -0.62
N ALA A 99 -4.79 5.55 -1.38
CA ALA A 99 -3.72 6.36 -0.84
C ALA A 99 -4.22 7.69 -0.29
N ALA A 100 -5.09 8.39 -1.02
CA ALA A 100 -5.61 9.69 -0.61
C ALA A 100 -6.55 9.60 0.61
N ASN A 101 -7.47 8.63 0.60
CA ASN A 101 -8.51 8.53 1.64
C ASN A 101 -8.07 7.74 2.88
N PHE A 102 -6.91 7.07 2.82
CA PHE A 102 -6.42 6.25 3.94
C PHE A 102 -4.90 6.33 4.09
N GLY A 103 -4.14 6.03 3.03
CA GLY A 103 -2.67 5.97 3.08
C GLY A 103 -1.98 7.25 3.59
N TYR A 104 -2.52 8.41 3.24
CA TYR A 104 -2.02 9.74 3.60
C TYR A 104 -3.02 10.58 4.39
N ALA A 105 -4.18 10.03 4.77
CA ALA A 105 -5.22 10.80 5.43
C ALA A 105 -4.74 11.26 6.82
N GLU A 106 -4.76 12.58 7.07
CA GLU A 106 -4.17 13.19 8.27
C GLU A 106 -4.87 12.76 9.57
N ASP A 107 -6.14 12.36 9.48
CA ASP A 107 -6.92 11.79 10.59
C ASP A 107 -6.57 10.32 10.87
N ARG A 108 -5.81 9.67 9.98
CA ARG A 108 -5.41 8.26 10.08
C ARG A 108 -3.93 8.07 10.39
N VAL A 109 -3.07 8.90 9.83
CA VAL A 109 -1.62 8.79 10.01
C VAL A 109 -0.95 10.15 10.09
N GLN A 110 -0.09 10.31 11.09
CA GLN A 110 0.82 11.43 11.18
C GLN A 110 2.13 11.07 10.49
N LEU A 111 2.70 12.01 9.76
CA LEU A 111 3.89 11.80 8.95
C LEU A 111 4.90 12.90 9.22
N VAL A 112 6.18 12.54 9.32
CA VAL A 112 7.26 13.54 9.42
C VAL A 112 8.11 13.49 8.17
N HIS A 113 8.35 14.64 7.55
CA HIS A 113 9.20 14.69 6.38
C HIS A 113 10.68 14.49 6.75
N MET A 114 11.39 13.65 6.00
CA MET A 114 12.78 13.29 6.26
C MET A 114 13.73 14.49 6.26
N ALA A 115 13.48 15.51 5.43
CA ALA A 115 14.29 16.73 5.43
C ALA A 115 14.15 17.53 6.73
N ASP A 116 12.98 17.50 7.38
CA ASP A 116 12.75 18.19 8.64
C ASP A 116 13.47 17.47 9.80
N LEU A 117 13.58 16.14 9.74
CA LEU A 117 14.45 15.37 10.64
C LEU A 117 15.94 15.66 10.40
N LYS A 118 16.39 15.62 9.15
CA LYS A 118 17.80 15.85 8.79
C LYS A 118 18.30 17.25 9.13
N SER A 119 17.42 18.25 9.02
CA SER A 119 17.74 19.64 9.38
C SER A 119 17.64 19.91 10.89
N GLY A 120 17.11 18.97 11.68
CA GLY A 120 16.86 19.17 13.11
C GLY A 120 15.64 20.05 13.42
N LYS A 121 14.85 20.44 12.41
CA LYS A 121 13.58 21.15 12.59
C LYS A 121 12.58 20.30 13.40
N VAL A 122 12.63 18.99 13.22
CA VAL A 122 11.87 18.00 14.00
C VAL A 122 12.84 17.04 14.69
N SER A 123 12.61 16.78 15.98
CA SER A 123 13.39 15.80 16.75
C SER A 123 13.07 14.37 16.31
N SER A 124 14.05 13.47 16.36
CA SER A 124 13.82 12.03 16.11
C SER A 124 12.76 11.42 17.03
N ASN A 125 12.64 11.94 18.25
CA ASN A 125 11.63 11.47 19.22
C ASN A 125 10.21 11.94 18.88
N ALA A 126 10.06 12.84 17.90
CA ALA A 126 8.77 13.31 17.41
C ALA A 126 8.30 12.55 16.17
N VAL A 127 9.03 11.51 15.72
CA VAL A 127 8.55 10.63 14.65
C VAL A 127 7.36 9.82 15.19
N PRO A 128 6.17 9.95 14.59
CA PRO A 128 4.96 9.29 15.08
C PRO A 128 5.03 7.79 14.84
N LYS A 129 4.55 7.01 15.81
CA LYS A 129 4.34 5.58 15.65
C LYS A 129 3.03 5.31 14.92
N ILE A 130 3.05 4.38 13.96
CA ILE A 130 1.82 3.85 13.38
C ILE A 130 0.99 3.20 14.48
N SER A 131 -0.30 3.54 14.53
CA SER A 131 -1.23 2.93 15.48
C SER A 131 -1.55 1.48 15.08
N ASP A 132 -1.88 0.64 16.06
CA ASP A 132 -2.33 -0.73 15.81
C ASP A 132 -3.58 -0.75 14.92
N GLU A 133 -4.46 0.24 15.07
CA GLU A 133 -5.65 0.41 14.24
C GLU A 133 -5.30 0.69 12.78
N TYR A 134 -4.41 1.65 12.51
CA TYR A 134 -3.96 1.95 11.16
C TYR A 134 -3.29 0.73 10.53
N ALA A 135 -2.42 0.04 11.27
CA ALA A 135 -1.73 -1.14 10.74
C ALA A 135 -2.70 -2.28 10.39
N ARG A 136 -3.68 -2.55 11.26
CA ARG A 136 -4.73 -3.54 11.00
C ARG A 136 -5.53 -3.17 9.76
N GLU A 137 -6.01 -1.92 9.66
CA GLU A 137 -6.83 -1.48 8.52
C GLU A 137 -6.04 -1.43 7.20
N ALA A 138 -4.78 -1.00 7.26
CA ALA A 138 -3.87 -1.03 6.12
C ALA A 138 -3.69 -2.46 5.61
N HIS A 139 -3.51 -3.43 6.51
CA HIS A 139 -3.39 -4.84 6.15
C HIS A 139 -4.68 -5.39 5.52
N GLU A 140 -5.86 -5.07 6.08
CA GLU A 140 -7.15 -5.45 5.47
C GLU A 140 -7.34 -4.87 4.06
N LEU A 141 -6.99 -3.60 3.86
CA LEU A 141 -7.00 -2.98 2.53
C LEU A 141 -5.99 -3.65 1.59
N ALA A 142 -4.78 -3.92 2.06
CA ALA A 142 -3.74 -4.55 1.26
C ALA A 142 -4.13 -5.95 0.79
N LYS A 143 -4.80 -6.77 1.63
CA LYS A 143 -5.35 -8.07 1.21
C LYS A 143 -6.28 -7.96 0.01
N VAL A 144 -7.19 -6.98 0.02
CA VAL A 144 -8.07 -6.68 -1.13
C VAL A 144 -7.24 -6.33 -2.36
N ARG A 145 -6.22 -5.46 -2.21
CA ARG A 145 -5.34 -5.07 -3.32
C ARG A 145 -4.54 -6.24 -3.91
N TRP A 146 -3.99 -7.13 -3.08
CA TRP A 146 -3.22 -8.30 -3.52
C TRP A 146 -4.09 -9.28 -4.32
N VAL A 147 -5.30 -9.55 -3.85
CA VAL A 147 -6.23 -10.43 -4.57
C VAL A 147 -6.65 -9.82 -5.91
N LEU A 148 -6.97 -8.52 -5.94
CA LEU A 148 -7.24 -7.82 -7.20
C LEU A 148 -6.05 -7.94 -8.16
N ALA A 149 -4.82 -7.72 -7.67
CA ALA A 149 -3.63 -7.81 -8.49
C ALA A 149 -3.47 -9.21 -9.11
N GLY A 150 -3.57 -10.27 -8.29
CA GLY A 150 -3.45 -11.65 -8.76
C GLY A 150 -4.53 -12.05 -9.78
N GLN A 151 -5.79 -11.74 -9.49
CA GLN A 151 -6.91 -12.09 -10.36
C GLN A 151 -6.86 -11.32 -11.70
N ARG A 152 -6.57 -10.01 -11.64
CA ARG A 152 -6.44 -9.18 -12.84
C ARG A 152 -5.24 -9.58 -13.68
N LEU A 153 -4.12 -9.94 -13.04
CA LEU A 153 -2.95 -10.47 -13.73
C LEU A 153 -3.28 -11.75 -14.50
N ALA A 154 -4.00 -12.69 -13.86
CA ALA A 154 -4.45 -13.92 -14.49
C ALA A 154 -5.35 -13.63 -15.71
N ASP A 155 -6.27 -12.68 -15.60
CA ASP A 155 -7.13 -12.26 -16.72
C ASP A 155 -6.35 -11.62 -17.87
N GLN A 156 -5.31 -10.84 -17.58
CA GLN A 156 -4.46 -10.26 -18.63
C GLN A 156 -3.61 -11.32 -19.32
N LEU A 157 -3.08 -12.29 -18.58
CA LEU A 157 -2.32 -13.39 -19.17
C LEU A 157 -3.16 -14.21 -20.16
N LYS A 158 -4.42 -14.54 -19.82
CA LYS A 158 -5.35 -15.26 -20.71
C LYS A 158 -5.71 -14.53 -22.01
N LYS A 159 -5.41 -13.24 -22.13
CA LYS A 159 -5.66 -12.45 -23.36
C LYS A 159 -4.45 -12.46 -24.29
N VAL A 160 -3.27 -12.72 -23.75
CA VAL A 160 -2.00 -12.64 -24.47
C VAL A 160 -1.51 -14.04 -24.87
N TRP A 161 -2.00 -15.07 -24.20
CA TRP A 161 -1.72 -16.50 -24.42
C TRP A 161 -3.03 -17.24 -24.66
#